data_AF-A0A7Y0S1M2-F1
#
_entry.id   AF-A0A7Y0S1M2-F1
#
_cell.length_a   1.000
_cell.length_b   1.000
_cell.length_c   1.000
_cell.angle_alpha   90.00
_cell.angle_beta   90.00
_cell.angle_gamma   90.00
#
_symmetry.space_group_name_H-M   'P 1'
#
loop_
_entity.id
_entity.type
_entity.pdbx_description
1 polymer ?
#
loop_
_entity_poly.entity_id
_entity_poly.type
_entity_poly.pdbx_seq_one_letter_code
_entity_poly.pdbx_strand_id
1 'polypeptide(L)'
;DCADPYNPKTISATMGSFGRVQVSLVDLPSYLEHAKLPVYGAFLEGESVHKTDFAAEGILLMGSESHGVREAAAKFVTDKITIPAFGG
;
A
#
# COMPACT_ATOMS: atom_id res chain seq x y z
N ASP A 1 -4.15 -4.24 -11.49
CA ASP A 1 -3.26 -3.70 -12.53
C ASP A 1 -2.53 -2.51 -11.98
N CYS A 2 -1.21 -2.63 -11.90
CA CYS A 2 -0.29 -1.58 -11.47
C CYS A 2 0.58 -1.18 -12.66
N ALA A 3 1.17 0.02 -12.61
CA ALA A 3 2.10 0.47 -13.63
C ALA A 3 3.36 -0.41 -13.63
N ASP A 4 3.94 -0.63 -14.82
CA ASP A 4 5.21 -1.35 -14.96
C ASP A 4 6.35 -0.55 -14.31
N PRO A 5 7.06 -1.10 -13.30
CA PRO A 5 8.16 -0.42 -12.62
C PRO A 5 9.39 -0.20 -13.52
N TYR A 6 9.57 -0.96 -14.59
CA TYR A 6 10.77 -0.92 -15.45
C TYR A 6 10.57 -0.12 -16.73
N ASN A 7 9.37 0.42 -16.97
CA ASN A 7 9.15 1.26 -18.14
C ASN A 7 9.95 2.59 -18.04
N PRO A 8 10.29 3.22 -19.17
CA PRO A 8 11.13 4.42 -19.17
C PRO A 8 10.56 5.59 -18.35
N LYS A 9 9.23 5.73 -18.30
CA LYS A 9 8.55 6.79 -17.55
C LYS A 9 8.68 6.57 -16.04
N THR A 10 8.48 5.34 -15.57
CA THR A 10 8.61 4.98 -14.16
C THR A 10 10.06 5.13 -13.71
N ILE A 11 11.01 4.56 -14.45
CA ILE A 11 12.44 4.67 -14.14
C ILE A 11 12.87 6.15 -14.04
N SER A 12 12.49 6.98 -15.01
CA SER A 12 12.81 8.41 -14.99
C SER A 12 12.19 9.15 -13.80
N ALA A 13 10.97 8.76 -13.39
CA ALA A 13 10.28 9.35 -12.24
C ALA A 13 10.81 8.86 -10.87
N THR A 14 11.50 7.72 -10.82
CA THR A 14 12.00 7.15 -9.55
C THR A 14 13.14 7.95 -8.90
N MET A 15 13.77 8.88 -9.63
CA MET A 15 14.92 9.65 -9.17
C MET A 15 16.08 8.77 -8.63
N GLY A 16 16.29 7.60 -9.25
CA GLY A 16 17.37 6.66 -8.89
C GLY A 16 17.08 5.73 -7.70
N SER A 17 15.87 5.76 -7.14
CA SER A 17 15.48 4.87 -6.04
C SER A 17 15.36 3.39 -6.45
N PHE A 18 15.16 3.09 -7.74
CA PHE A 18 15.08 1.73 -8.28
C PHE A 18 16.31 0.86 -7.98
N GLY A 19 17.48 1.46 -7.73
CA GLY A 19 18.71 0.74 -7.37
C GLY A 19 18.84 0.38 -5.88
N ARG A 20 17.97 0.94 -5.02
CA ARG A 20 18.00 0.75 -3.57
C ARG A 20 16.72 0.12 -3.01
N VAL A 21 15.62 0.27 -3.74
CA VAL A 21 14.30 -0.27 -3.38
C VAL A 21 14.05 -1.52 -4.22
N GLN A 22 13.80 -2.65 -3.56
CA GLN A 22 13.50 -3.88 -4.25
C GLN A 22 12.02 -3.91 -4.68
N VAL A 23 11.78 -4.13 -5.97
CA VAL A 23 10.43 -4.16 -6.55
C VAL A 23 10.11 -5.58 -6.99
N SER A 24 8.99 -6.12 -6.53
CA SER A 24 8.51 -7.44 -6.90
C SER A 24 7.13 -7.34 -7.55
N LEU A 25 6.96 -7.97 -8.70
CA LEU A 25 5.67 -8.12 -9.37
C LEU A 25 5.09 -9.47 -8.97
N VAL A 26 4.10 -9.45 -8.09
CA VAL A 26 3.46 -10.64 -7.53
C VAL A 26 1.95 -10.50 -7.58
N ASP A 27 1.24 -11.63 -7.53
CA ASP A 27 -0.19 -11.61 -7.28
C ASP A 27 -0.45 -11.17 -5.84
N LEU A 28 -1.07 -10.00 -5.68
CA LEU A 28 -1.22 -9.35 -4.39
C LEU A 28 -2.10 -10.15 -3.41
N PRO A 29 -3.28 -10.67 -3.80
CA PRO A 29 -4.07 -11.55 -2.93
C PRO A 29 -3.28 -12.78 -2.45
N SER A 30 -2.58 -13.47 -3.36
CA SER A 30 -1.79 -14.66 -3.01
C SER A 30 -0.64 -14.33 -2.06
N TYR A 31 0.03 -13.19 -2.25
CA TYR A 31 1.10 -12.74 -1.36
C TYR A 31 0.58 -12.41 0.04
N LEU A 32 -0.55 -11.69 0.13
CA LEU A 32 -1.16 -11.28 1.40
C LEU A 32 -1.72 -12.48 2.18
N GLU A 33 -2.20 -13.51 1.51
CA GLU A 33 -2.68 -14.75 2.16
C GLU A 33 -1.58 -15.47 2.95
N HIS A 34 -0.33 -15.41 2.47
CA HIS A 34 0.81 -16.02 3.14
C HIS A 34 1.57 -15.07 4.07
N ALA A 35 1.23 -13.78 4.06
CA ALA A 35 1.87 -12.80 4.91
C ALA A 35 1.48 -13.02 6.38
N LYS A 36 2.49 -13.02 7.26
CA LYS A 36 2.31 -13.10 8.72
C LYS A 36 2.42 -11.74 9.42
N LEU A 37 2.67 -10.70 8.65
CA LEU A 37 2.82 -9.32 9.14
C LEU A 37 1.45 -8.63 9.16
N PRO A 38 1.25 -7.63 10.04
CA PRO A 38 0.05 -6.81 10.01
C PRO A 38 -0.07 -6.10 8.67
N VAL A 39 -1.30 -6.05 8.14
CA VAL A 39 -1.60 -5.44 6.85
C VAL A 39 -2.44 -4.20 7.10
N TYR A 40 -1.77 -3.04 7.03
CA TYR A 40 -2.38 -1.73 7.18
C TYR A 40 -2.95 -1.29 5.83
N GLY A 41 -4.26 -1.14 5.72
CA GLY A 41 -4.91 -0.67 4.50
C GLY A 41 -5.19 0.82 4.57
N ALA A 42 -4.76 1.59 3.57
CA ALA A 42 -5.09 3.01 3.46
C ALA A 42 -6.52 3.18 2.89
N PHE A 43 -7.45 3.64 3.73
CA PHE A 43 -8.85 3.88 3.40
C PHE A 43 -9.27 5.30 3.80
N LEU A 44 -10.34 5.82 3.21
CA LEU A 44 -10.93 7.11 3.62
C LEU A 44 -11.54 7.04 5.02
N GLU A 45 -11.94 5.84 5.46
CA GLU A 45 -12.52 5.57 6.77
C GLU A 45 -11.63 4.58 7.53
N GLY A 46 -11.43 4.82 8.82
CA GLY A 46 -10.58 3.98 9.67
C GLY A 46 -10.00 4.72 10.87
N GLU A 47 -8.96 4.14 11.45
CA GLU A 47 -8.20 4.79 12.50
C GLU A 47 -7.24 5.83 11.91
N SER A 48 -7.14 6.98 12.58
CA SER A 48 -6.24 8.05 12.13
C SER A 48 -4.79 7.58 12.16
N VAL A 49 -4.04 7.83 11.08
CA VAL A 49 -2.58 7.59 10.99
C VAL A 49 -1.78 8.21 12.14
N HIS A 50 -2.30 9.26 12.79
CA HIS A 50 -1.66 9.92 13.93
C HIS A 50 -1.93 9.25 15.28
N LYS A 51 -2.90 8.33 15.34
CA LYS A 51 -3.32 7.61 16.55
C LYS A 51 -2.96 6.13 16.50
N THR A 52 -2.78 5.58 15.30
CA THR A 52 -2.37 4.20 15.12
C THR A 52 -0.92 4.01 15.52
N ASP A 53 -0.68 3.08 16.44
CA ASP A 53 0.64 2.57 16.77
C ASP A 53 1.06 1.53 15.72
N PHE A 54 1.97 1.91 14.83
CA PHE A 54 2.51 1.00 13.81
C PHE A 54 3.48 0.00 14.44
N ALA A 55 3.34 -1.27 14.05
CA ALA A 55 4.35 -2.28 14.34
C ALA A 55 5.67 -1.93 13.62
N ALA A 56 6.80 -2.42 14.16
CA ALA A 56 8.11 -2.23 13.56
C ALA A 56 8.21 -2.85 12.15
N GLU A 57 7.43 -3.90 11.89
CA GLU A 57 7.33 -4.58 10.60
C GLU A 57 5.86 -4.72 10.22
N GLY A 58 5.52 -4.36 8.99
CA GLY A 58 4.14 -4.36 8.51
C GLY A 58 4.06 -4.14 7.00
N ILE A 59 2.90 -4.44 6.45
CA ILE A 59 2.60 -4.24 5.04
C ILE A 59 1.63 -3.08 4.93
N LEU A 60 2.03 -2.01 4.25
CA LEU A 60 1.13 -0.91 3.91
C LEU A 60 0.50 -1.17 2.54
N LEU A 61 -0.80 -1.42 2.53
CA LEU A 61 -1.60 -1.64 1.34
C LEU A 61 -2.25 -0.33 0.88
N MET A 62 -1.87 0.14 -0.31
CA MET A 62 -2.42 1.35 -0.92
C MET A 62 -3.13 1.03 -2.23
N GLY A 63 -4.31 1.61 -2.40
CA GLY A 63 -5.10 1.51 -3.61
C GLY A 63 -4.84 2.66 -4.59
N SER A 64 -5.47 2.61 -5.76
CA SER A 64 -5.46 3.78 -6.64
C SER A 64 -6.37 4.87 -6.07
N GLU A 65 -6.05 6.14 -6.30
CA GLU A 65 -6.85 7.26 -5.80
C GLU A 65 -8.33 7.18 -6.24
N SER A 66 -8.60 6.81 -7.49
CA SER A 66 -9.97 6.77 -8.02
C SER A 66 -10.79 5.53 -7.64
N HIS A 67 -10.15 4.39 -7.36
CA HIS A 67 -10.84 3.11 -7.17
C HIS A 67 -10.58 2.47 -5.80
N GLY A 68 -9.69 3.04 -4.99
CA GLY A 68 -9.29 2.49 -3.71
C GLY A 68 -8.58 1.14 -3.81
N VAL A 69 -8.55 0.43 -2.68
CA VAL A 69 -8.01 -0.94 -2.57
C VAL A 69 -9.07 -1.91 -3.12
N ARG A 70 -8.67 -2.83 -4.01
CA ARG A 70 -9.57 -3.86 -4.55
C ARG A 70 -10.07 -4.77 -3.44
N GLU A 71 -11.34 -5.18 -3.48
CA GLU A 71 -11.95 -6.03 -2.45
C GLU A 71 -11.18 -7.34 -2.19
N ALA A 72 -10.64 -7.94 -3.25
CA ALA A 72 -9.85 -9.16 -3.16
C ALA A 72 -8.59 -9.02 -2.28
N ALA A 73 -8.02 -7.82 -2.17
CA ALA A 73 -6.90 -7.51 -1.29
C ALA A 73 -7.37 -6.91 0.05
N ALA A 74 -8.47 -6.14 0.03
CA ALA A 74 -9.04 -5.51 1.22
C ALA A 74 -9.43 -6.51 2.32
N LYS A 75 -9.81 -7.74 1.95
CA LYS A 75 -10.14 -8.80 2.92
C LYS A 75 -8.98 -9.25 3.81
N PHE A 76 -7.74 -8.97 3.40
CA PHE A 76 -6.54 -9.31 4.17
C PHE A 76 -6.04 -8.15 5.03
N VAL A 77 -6.69 -6.98 4.94
CA VAL A 77 -6.35 -5.82 5.76
C VAL A 77 -6.73 -6.12 7.21
N THR A 78 -5.75 -6.06 8.10
CA THR A 78 -5.97 -6.19 9.54
C THR A 78 -6.48 -4.88 10.12
N ASP A 79 -5.90 -3.76 9.69
CA ASP A 79 -6.13 -2.44 10.27
C ASP A 79 -6.37 -1.42 9.16
N LYS A 80 -7.54 -0.77 9.19
CA LYS A 80 -7.86 0.30 8.25
C LYS A 80 -7.35 1.62 8.79
N ILE A 81 -6.44 2.24 8.06
CA ILE A 81 -5.81 3.50 8.39
C ILE A 81 -6.37 4.59 7.50
N THR A 82 -6.77 5.70 8.10
CA THR A 82 -7.19 6.91 7.38
C THR A 82 -6.23 8.06 7.64
N ILE A 83 -5.99 8.84 6.58
CA ILE A 83 -5.26 10.10 6.68
C ILE A 83 -6.32 11.20 6.81
N PRO A 84 -6.52 11.79 8.00
CA PRO A 84 -7.52 12.82 8.19
C PRO A 84 -7.17 14.04 7.33
N ALA A 85 -8.14 14.49 6.53
CA ALA A 85 -8.01 15.74 5.79
C ALA A 85 -8.10 16.91 6.77
N PHE A 86 -6.96 17.56 7.05
CA PHE A 86 -6.92 18.85 7.74
C PHE A 86 -6.98 19.96 6.69
N GLY A 87 -8.14 20.09 6.04
CA GLY A 87 -8.43 21.14 5.07
C GLY A 87 -9.90 21.50 5.14
N GLY A 88 -10.19 22.74 5.52
CA GLY A 88 -11.52 23.33 5.40
C GLY A 88 -11.82 23.82 3.99
#